data_AF-A0A847ZA67-F1
#
_entry.id   AF-A0A847ZA67-F1
#
_cell.length_a   1.000
_cell.length_b   1.000
_cell.length_c   1.000
_cell.angle_alpha   90.00
_cell.angle_beta   90.00
_cell.angle_gamma   90.00
#
_symmetry.space_group_name_H-M   'P 1'
#
loop_
_entity.id
_entity.type
_entity.pdbx_description
1 polymer ?
#
loop_
_entity_poly.entity_id
_entity_poly.type
_entity_poly.pdbx_seq_one_letter_code
_entity_poly.pdbx_strand_id
1 'polypeptide(L)'
;HRLENCRLATLEADILGVEREGDIPGWEIPQRYFDWLRRRDPRLLADIFEHNRLDVISMATLTAHLVDLLNARALKQHAHPDDYLAAARLLLKKAPIASVKKILELLGEDACAGMSFASKKKLANLCKRAGRLDEAVRLWRQIIERNPRDFYAVSELAKHLEHRARDYARAMALIETALAGGNLFSEEEKDSLGRRLKRLTARIQS
;
A
#
# COMPACT_ATOMS: atom_id res chain seq x y z
N HIS A 1 -1.81 -2.68 8.86
CA HIS A 1 -1.04 -3.81 8.32
C HIS A 1 -2.06 -4.86 7.90
N ARG A 2 -1.88 -5.53 6.76
CA ARG A 2 -2.86 -6.52 6.24
C ARG A 2 -2.76 -7.83 7.00
N LEU A 3 -1.54 -8.33 7.20
CA LEU A 3 -1.24 -9.59 7.86
C LEU A 3 -0.78 -9.35 9.30
N GLU A 4 -1.02 -10.33 10.17
CA GLU A 4 -0.62 -10.28 11.57
C GLU A 4 0.92 -10.29 11.73
N ASN A 5 1.61 -11.15 10.97
CA ASN A 5 3.07 -11.29 11.00
C ASN A 5 3.62 -11.84 9.66
N CYS A 6 4.94 -11.92 9.53
CA CYS A 6 5.63 -12.42 8.33
C CYS A 6 6.15 -13.87 8.49
N ARG A 7 5.60 -14.68 9.39
CA ARG A 7 5.97 -16.10 9.51
C ARG A 7 5.48 -16.85 8.29
N LEU A 8 6.23 -17.86 7.85
CA LEU A 8 5.90 -18.62 6.64
C LEU A 8 4.51 -19.26 6.72
N ALA A 9 4.16 -19.87 7.86
CA ALA A 9 2.83 -20.44 8.09
C ALA A 9 1.68 -19.42 7.90
N THR A 10 1.84 -18.19 8.38
CA THR A 10 0.85 -17.11 8.20
C THR A 10 0.73 -16.74 6.72
N LEU A 11 1.84 -16.67 6.00
CA LEU A 11 1.86 -16.36 4.57
C LEU A 11 1.24 -17.49 3.74
N GLU A 12 1.49 -18.74 4.12
CA GLU A 12 0.86 -19.91 3.49
C GLU A 12 -0.66 -19.87 3.63
N ALA A 13 -1.17 -19.64 4.85
CA ALA A 13 -2.61 -19.57 5.08
C ALA A 13 -3.25 -18.36 4.38
N ASP A 14 -2.74 -17.15 4.63
CA ASP A 14 -3.42 -15.91 4.22
C ASP A 14 -3.18 -15.52 2.75
N ILE A 15 -2.14 -16.06 2.11
CA ILE A 15 -1.78 -15.75 0.71
C ILE A 15 -1.94 -16.97 -0.19
N LEU A 16 -1.44 -18.13 0.23
CA LEU A 16 -1.50 -19.35 -0.59
C LEU A 16 -2.76 -20.19 -0.33
N GLY A 17 -3.48 -19.95 0.76
CA GLY A 17 -4.62 -20.78 1.17
C GLY A 17 -4.22 -22.18 1.60
N VAL A 18 -3.00 -22.34 2.13
CA VAL A 18 -2.42 -23.64 2.52
C VAL A 18 -2.28 -23.70 4.03
N GLU A 19 -2.83 -24.75 4.65
CA GLU A 19 -2.56 -25.13 6.03
C GLU A 19 -1.78 -26.44 6.05
N ARG A 20 -0.70 -26.49 6.84
CA ARG A 20 0.14 -27.69 6.95
C ARG A 20 -0.44 -28.64 7.99
N GLU A 21 -0.57 -29.92 7.63
CA GLU A 21 -0.91 -30.99 8.57
C GLU A 21 0.34 -31.81 8.91
N GLY A 22 0.55 -32.09 10.21
CA GLY A 22 1.63 -32.97 10.67
C GLY A 22 3.06 -32.42 10.58
N ASP A 23 3.22 -31.13 10.24
CA ASP A 23 4.54 -30.48 10.22
C ASP A 23 5.09 -30.26 11.63
N ILE A 24 6.42 -30.33 11.77
CA ILE A 24 7.08 -30.11 13.05
C ILE A 24 7.28 -28.62 13.31
N PRO A 25 7.21 -28.16 14.57
CA PRO A 25 7.54 -26.78 14.88
C PRO A 25 9.02 -26.50 14.58
N GLY A 26 9.31 -25.42 13.86
CA GLY A 26 10.68 -25.10 13.44
C GLY A 26 11.70 -24.96 14.60
N TRP A 27 11.23 -24.63 15.81
CA TRP A 27 12.08 -24.56 17.01
C TRP A 27 12.52 -25.95 17.52
N GLU A 28 11.87 -27.04 17.11
CA GLU A 28 12.27 -28.41 17.46
C GLU A 28 13.42 -28.93 16.58
N ILE A 29 13.61 -28.35 15.39
CA ILE A 29 14.58 -28.83 14.39
C ILE A 29 16.00 -28.97 14.96
N PRO A 30 16.56 -27.98 15.69
CA PRO A 30 17.90 -28.12 16.25
C PRO A 30 18.02 -29.29 17.22
N GLN A 31 17.05 -29.45 18.12
CA GLN A 31 17.06 -30.51 19.12
C GLN A 31 16.93 -31.89 18.47
N ARG A 32 16.03 -32.05 17.49
CA ARG A 32 15.85 -33.28 16.71
C ARG A 32 17.12 -33.66 15.96
N TYR A 33 17.82 -32.70 15.38
CA TYR A 33 19.11 -32.93 14.72
C TYR A 33 20.19 -33.41 15.72
N PHE A 34 20.29 -32.79 16.90
CA PHE A 34 21.23 -33.24 17.94
C PHE A 34 20.88 -34.64 18.48
N ASP A 35 19.61 -34.95 18.63
CA ASP A 35 19.16 -36.28 19.06
C ASP A 35 19.48 -37.34 17.99
N TRP A 36 19.38 -37.00 16.71
CA TRP A 36 19.86 -37.86 15.63
C TRP A 36 21.37 -38.10 15.71
N LEU A 37 22.19 -37.07 15.97
CA LEU A 37 23.65 -37.24 16.12
C LEU A 37 24.03 -38.24 17.22
N ARG A 38 23.23 -38.30 18.28
CA ARG A 38 23.44 -39.22 19.42
C ARG A 38 22.85 -40.60 19.20
N ARG A 39 21.58 -40.67 18.78
CA ARG A 39 20.78 -41.91 18.73
C ARG A 39 20.81 -42.61 17.38
N ARG A 40 21.22 -41.88 16.32
CA ARG A 40 21.24 -42.34 14.93
C ARG A 40 19.89 -42.85 14.40
N ASP A 41 18.78 -42.37 14.96
CA ASP A 41 17.43 -42.70 14.49
C ASP A 41 17.05 -41.86 13.26
N PRO A 42 16.91 -42.46 12.07
CA PRO A 42 16.66 -41.72 10.83
C PRO A 42 15.29 -41.03 10.78
N ARG A 43 14.32 -41.46 11.61
CA ARG A 43 12.99 -40.83 11.66
C ARG A 43 13.05 -39.36 12.10
N LEU A 44 14.02 -39.02 12.96
CA LEU A 44 14.25 -37.64 13.40
C LEU A 44 14.69 -36.71 12.27
N LEU A 45 15.36 -37.25 11.24
CA LEU A 45 15.73 -36.48 10.06
C LEU A 45 14.62 -36.43 9.01
N ALA A 46 13.80 -37.49 8.90
CA ALA A 46 12.71 -37.54 7.94
C ALA A 46 11.76 -36.34 8.11
N ASP A 47 11.35 -36.05 9.34
CA ASP A 47 10.48 -34.90 9.64
C ASP A 47 11.16 -33.55 9.33
N ILE A 48 12.47 -33.43 9.59
CA ILE A 48 13.23 -32.21 9.26
C ILE A 48 13.32 -32.00 7.75
N PHE A 49 13.56 -33.07 6.99
CA PHE A 49 13.61 -32.97 5.53
C PHE A 49 12.25 -32.64 4.94
N GLU A 50 11.17 -33.21 5.47
CA GLU A 50 9.82 -32.89 5.01
C GLU A 50 9.46 -31.44 5.31
N HIS A 51 9.77 -30.94 6.52
CA HIS A 51 9.62 -29.52 6.86
C HIS A 51 10.37 -28.60 5.88
N ASN A 52 11.66 -28.88 5.66
CA ASN A 52 12.49 -28.09 4.75
C ASN A 52 11.98 -28.16 3.29
N ARG A 53 11.47 -29.32 2.87
CA ARG A 53 10.88 -29.50 1.54
C ARG A 53 9.66 -28.59 1.37
N LEU A 54 8.77 -28.55 2.36
CA LEU A 54 7.61 -27.67 2.37
C LEU A 54 8.01 -26.20 2.38
N ASP A 55 9.00 -25.81 3.19
CA ASP A 55 9.52 -24.45 3.25
C ASP A 55 10.03 -23.95 1.89
N VAL A 56 10.84 -24.77 1.20
CA VAL A 56 11.37 -24.44 -0.12
C VAL A 56 10.25 -24.29 -1.15
N ILE A 57 9.26 -25.19 -1.14
CA ILE A 57 8.11 -25.14 -2.06
C ILE A 57 7.29 -23.87 -1.80
N SER A 58 6.97 -23.58 -0.54
CA SER A 58 6.16 -22.42 -0.18
C SER A 58 6.86 -21.11 -0.49
N MET A 59 8.17 -21.01 -0.23
CA MET A 59 8.96 -19.84 -0.62
C MET A 59 9.01 -19.65 -2.14
N ALA A 60 9.14 -20.73 -2.91
CA ALA A 60 9.09 -20.66 -4.38
C ALA A 60 7.71 -20.20 -4.87
N THR A 61 6.63 -20.73 -4.30
CA THR A 61 5.24 -20.34 -4.65
C THR A 61 4.95 -18.90 -4.26
N LEU A 62 5.35 -18.45 -3.06
CA LEU A 62 5.23 -17.04 -2.64
C LEU A 62 6.01 -16.11 -3.57
N THR A 63 7.18 -16.53 -4.02
CA THR A 63 7.99 -15.76 -4.98
C THR A 63 7.27 -15.63 -6.32
N ALA A 64 6.71 -16.73 -6.85
CA ALA A 64 5.91 -16.70 -8.06
C ALA A 64 4.69 -15.79 -7.92
N HIS A 65 3.97 -15.88 -6.80
CA HIS A 65 2.85 -14.99 -6.48
C HIS A 65 3.27 -13.51 -6.47
N LEU A 66 4.40 -13.18 -5.85
CA LEU A 66 4.92 -11.81 -5.83
C LEU A 66 5.27 -11.32 -7.24
N VAL A 67 5.88 -12.17 -8.07
CA VAL A 67 6.19 -11.84 -9.47
C VAL A 67 4.92 -11.58 -10.27
N ASP A 68 3.89 -12.40 -10.10
CA ASP A 68 2.59 -12.19 -10.76
C ASP A 68 1.92 -10.89 -10.31
N LEU A 69 2.01 -10.58 -9.02
CA LEU A 69 1.46 -9.35 -8.47
C LEU A 69 2.20 -8.12 -9.01
N LEU A 70 3.53 -8.15 -9.06
CA LEU A 70 4.36 -7.09 -9.63
C LEU A 70 4.13 -6.90 -11.14
N ASN A 71 3.78 -7.98 -11.84
CA ASN A 71 3.48 -7.93 -13.27
C ASN A 71 2.01 -7.64 -13.59
N ALA A 72 1.18 -7.39 -12.57
CA ALA A 72 -0.27 -7.26 -12.70
C ALA A 72 -0.89 -8.44 -13.48
N ARG A 73 -0.38 -9.65 -13.23
CA ARG A 73 -0.83 -10.92 -13.81
C ARG A 73 -1.62 -11.76 -12.81
N ALA A 74 -1.45 -11.50 -11.51
CA ALA A 74 -2.24 -12.17 -10.48
C ALA A 74 -3.74 -11.95 -10.78
N LEU A 75 -4.47 -13.05 -10.95
CA LEU A 75 -5.92 -13.04 -11.18
C LEU A 75 -6.59 -12.31 -10.02
N LYS A 76 -7.49 -11.36 -10.32
CA LYS A 76 -8.23 -10.53 -9.35
C LYS A 76 -8.87 -11.30 -8.19
N GLN A 77 -9.05 -12.61 -8.30
CA GLN A 77 -9.76 -13.45 -7.35
C GLN A 77 -8.98 -13.77 -6.06
N HIS A 78 -7.65 -13.57 -6.00
CA HIS A 78 -6.84 -14.03 -4.85
C HIS A 78 -5.92 -12.98 -4.22
N ALA A 79 -5.98 -11.71 -4.63
CA ALA A 79 -5.05 -10.68 -4.14
C ALA A 79 -5.78 -9.49 -3.53
N HIS A 80 -5.37 -9.11 -2.31
CA HIS A 80 -5.98 -8.03 -1.57
C HIS A 80 -5.52 -6.67 -2.14
N PRO A 81 -6.38 -5.63 -2.21
CA PRO A 81 -6.00 -4.35 -2.80
C PRO A 81 -4.74 -3.70 -2.18
N ASP A 82 -4.53 -3.89 -0.87
CA ASP A 82 -3.33 -3.38 -0.19
C ASP A 82 -2.02 -4.02 -0.68
N ASP A 83 -2.06 -5.25 -1.22
CA ASP A 83 -0.88 -5.91 -1.77
C ASP A 83 -0.45 -5.25 -3.07
N TYR A 84 -1.42 -4.98 -3.96
CA TYR A 84 -1.17 -4.21 -5.17
C TYR A 84 -0.66 -2.80 -4.86
N LEU A 85 -1.18 -2.14 -3.81
CA LEU A 85 -0.64 -0.86 -3.36
C LEU A 85 0.81 -0.99 -2.87
N ALA A 86 1.15 -2.08 -2.19
CA ALA A 86 2.52 -2.36 -1.75
C ALA A 86 3.46 -2.62 -2.93
N ALA A 87 3.05 -3.43 -3.89
CA ALA A 87 3.81 -3.69 -5.11
C ALA A 87 3.97 -2.46 -5.99
N ALA A 88 2.91 -1.67 -6.19
CA ALA A 88 3.00 -0.41 -6.93
C ALA A 88 4.00 0.56 -6.27
N ARG A 89 4.02 0.65 -4.93
CA ARG A 89 5.05 1.42 -4.20
C ARG A 89 6.46 0.86 -4.39
N LEU A 90 6.62 -0.46 -4.40
CA LEU A 90 7.91 -1.09 -4.61
C LEU A 90 8.44 -0.81 -6.02
N LEU A 91 7.60 -1.00 -7.05
CA LEU A 91 7.94 -0.71 -8.44
C LEU A 91 8.28 0.76 -8.65
N LEU A 92 7.58 1.67 -7.99
CA LEU A 92 7.87 3.09 -8.10
C LEU A 92 9.28 3.49 -7.64
N LYS A 93 9.95 2.64 -6.82
CA LYS A 93 11.34 2.82 -6.40
C LYS A 93 12.36 2.14 -7.32
N LYS A 94 11.94 1.15 -8.11
CA LYS A 94 12.84 0.16 -8.73
C LYS A 94 12.59 -0.08 -10.22
N ALA A 95 11.47 0.38 -10.76
CA ALA A 95 10.98 0.00 -12.08
C ALA A 95 10.40 1.21 -12.84
N PRO A 96 10.24 1.09 -14.18
CA PRO A 96 9.62 2.13 -14.99
C PRO A 96 8.18 2.42 -14.55
N ILE A 97 7.75 3.66 -14.76
CA ILE A 97 6.41 4.13 -14.41
C ILE A 97 5.30 3.33 -15.10
N ALA A 98 5.59 2.71 -16.25
CA ALA A 98 4.66 1.86 -17.00
C ALA A 98 4.18 0.67 -16.17
N SER A 99 5.06 0.03 -15.40
CA SER A 99 4.68 -1.11 -14.54
C SER A 99 3.72 -0.68 -13.43
N VAL A 100 3.92 0.52 -12.88
CA VAL A 100 3.00 1.10 -11.89
C VAL A 100 1.62 1.37 -12.50
N LYS A 101 1.57 1.93 -13.72
CA LYS A 101 0.30 2.18 -14.42
C LYS A 101 -0.51 0.90 -14.63
N LYS A 102 0.16 -0.19 -15.01
CA LYS A 102 -0.48 -1.50 -15.20
C LYS A 102 -1.15 -2.01 -13.92
N ILE A 103 -0.50 -1.86 -12.75
CA ILE A 103 -1.10 -2.22 -11.47
C ILE A 103 -2.32 -1.33 -11.16
N LEU A 104 -2.22 -0.02 -11.42
CA LEU A 104 -3.33 0.92 -11.19
C LEU A 104 -4.54 0.61 -12.10
N GLU A 105 -4.30 0.18 -13.34
CA GLU A 105 -5.35 -0.27 -14.27
C GLU A 105 -6.04 -1.54 -13.75
N LEU A 106 -5.27 -2.50 -13.22
CA LEU A 106 -5.83 -3.73 -12.67
C LEU A 106 -6.68 -3.47 -11.42
N LEU A 107 -6.21 -2.61 -10.51
CA LEU A 107 -6.98 -2.19 -9.33
C LEU A 107 -8.32 -1.57 -9.76
N GLY A 108 -8.32 -0.77 -10.82
CA GLY A 108 -9.53 -0.11 -11.33
C GLY A 108 -10.09 0.93 -10.35
N GLU A 109 -11.16 1.59 -10.75
CA GLU A 109 -11.75 2.68 -9.97
C GLU A 109 -12.57 2.14 -8.77
N ASP A 110 -13.21 0.98 -8.90
CA ASP A 110 -14.11 0.40 -7.89
C ASP A 110 -13.39 -0.17 -6.67
N ALA A 111 -12.11 -0.57 -6.80
CA ALA A 111 -11.33 -1.08 -5.67
C ALA A 111 -11.18 -0.03 -4.55
N CYS A 112 -11.41 1.24 -4.86
CA CYS A 112 -11.32 2.36 -3.92
C CYS A 112 -12.47 2.40 -2.91
N ALA A 113 -13.63 1.81 -3.19
CA ALA A 113 -14.83 1.95 -2.36
C ALA A 113 -14.65 1.36 -0.95
N GLY A 114 -13.99 0.20 -0.85
CA GLY A 114 -13.73 -0.49 0.43
C GLY A 114 -12.39 -0.17 1.10
N MET A 115 -11.55 0.68 0.50
CA MET A 115 -10.21 0.97 1.03
C MET A 115 -10.24 1.88 2.25
N SER A 116 -9.33 1.61 3.20
CA SER A 116 -9.03 2.54 4.30
C SER A 116 -8.53 3.89 3.77
N PHE A 117 -8.75 4.98 4.52
CA PHE A 117 -8.23 6.31 4.12
C PHE A 117 -6.71 6.34 3.99
N ALA A 118 -5.99 5.58 4.81
CA ALA A 118 -4.54 5.43 4.68
C ALA A 118 -4.15 4.79 3.33
N SER A 119 -4.90 3.77 2.89
CA SER A 119 -4.73 3.14 1.58
C SER A 119 -5.09 4.09 0.44
N LYS A 120 -6.18 4.87 0.57
CA LYS A 120 -6.56 5.93 -0.41
C LYS A 120 -5.46 6.99 -0.56
N LYS A 121 -4.83 7.45 0.52
CA LYS A 121 -3.69 8.38 0.45
C LYS A 121 -2.51 7.78 -0.31
N LYS A 122 -2.17 6.52 -0.04
CA LYS A 122 -1.11 5.79 -0.74
C LYS A 122 -1.41 5.66 -2.23
N LEU A 123 -2.66 5.32 -2.58
CA LEU A 123 -3.12 5.23 -3.96
C LEU A 123 -3.08 6.58 -4.67
N ALA A 124 -3.58 7.65 -4.04
CA ALA A 124 -3.57 8.98 -4.64
C ALA A 124 -2.14 9.47 -4.95
N ASN A 125 -1.18 9.19 -4.05
CA ASN A 125 0.23 9.48 -4.29
C ASN A 125 0.80 8.66 -5.47
N LEU A 126 0.40 7.39 -5.60
CA LEU A 126 0.78 6.54 -6.72
C LEU A 126 0.22 7.08 -8.04
N CYS A 127 -1.07 7.40 -8.09
CA CYS A 127 -1.74 7.97 -9.27
C CYS A 127 -1.08 9.30 -9.68
N LYS A 128 -0.80 10.19 -8.72
CA LYS A 128 -0.08 11.45 -8.96
C LYS A 128 1.29 11.19 -9.60
N ARG A 129 2.09 10.28 -9.03
CA ARG A 129 3.43 9.97 -9.56
C ARG A 129 3.37 9.28 -10.91
N ALA A 130 2.34 8.48 -11.18
CA ALA A 130 2.10 7.83 -12.47
C ALA A 130 1.49 8.77 -13.54
N GLY A 131 1.17 10.02 -13.19
CA GLY A 131 0.55 11.00 -14.09
C GLY A 131 -0.97 10.85 -14.27
N ARG A 132 -1.62 9.92 -13.55
CA ARG A 132 -3.09 9.75 -13.51
C ARG A 132 -3.71 10.76 -12.55
N LEU A 133 -3.64 12.04 -12.91
CA LEU A 133 -4.03 13.13 -12.03
C LEU A 133 -5.52 13.17 -11.72
N ASP A 134 -6.38 12.83 -12.69
CA ASP A 134 -7.84 12.89 -12.50
C ASP A 134 -8.29 11.91 -11.40
N GLU A 135 -7.71 10.72 -11.38
CA GLU A 135 -7.94 9.73 -10.34
C GLU A 135 -7.39 10.16 -8.98
N ALA A 136 -6.20 10.76 -8.94
CA ALA A 136 -5.65 11.34 -7.71
C ALA A 136 -6.58 12.41 -7.13
N VAL A 137 -7.14 13.27 -7.99
CA VAL A 137 -8.12 14.31 -7.61
C VAL A 137 -9.40 13.70 -7.05
N ARG A 138 -9.95 12.65 -7.67
CA ARG A 138 -11.11 11.94 -7.14
C ARG A 138 -10.84 11.39 -5.73
N LEU A 139 -9.68 10.77 -5.52
CA LEU A 139 -9.29 10.25 -4.22
C LEU A 139 -9.10 11.34 -3.17
N TRP A 140 -8.48 12.47 -3.52
CA TRP A 140 -8.35 13.61 -2.61
C TRP A 140 -9.72 14.16 -2.21
N ARG A 141 -10.66 14.29 -3.16
CA ARG A 141 -12.04 14.70 -2.86
C ARG A 141 -12.73 13.76 -1.90
N GLN A 142 -12.68 12.44 -2.13
CA GLN A 142 -13.25 11.45 -1.21
C GLN A 142 -12.63 11.52 0.21
N ILE A 143 -11.33 11.80 0.31
CA ILE A 143 -10.66 11.97 1.61
C ILE A 143 -11.20 13.23 2.30
N ILE A 144 -11.32 14.34 1.57
CA ILE A 144 -11.82 15.63 2.08
C ILE A 144 -13.29 15.55 2.49
N GLU A 145 -14.13 14.84 1.72
CA GLU A 145 -15.55 14.64 2.05
C GLU A 145 -15.74 13.99 3.43
N ARG A 146 -14.86 13.05 3.79
CA ARG A 146 -14.89 12.42 5.13
C ARG A 146 -14.16 13.24 6.18
N ASN A 147 -12.99 13.76 5.83
CA ASN A 147 -12.16 14.56 6.70
C ASN A 147 -11.75 15.85 5.98
N PRO A 148 -12.54 16.92 6.10
CA PRO A 148 -12.25 18.21 5.46
C PRO A 148 -10.92 18.84 5.91
N ARG A 149 -10.35 18.33 7.00
CA ARG A 149 -9.11 18.80 7.64
C ARG A 149 -7.99 17.78 7.48
N ASP A 150 -7.97 17.06 6.36
CA ASP A 150 -6.84 16.21 6.00
C ASP A 150 -5.78 17.03 5.26
N PHE A 151 -4.69 17.39 5.94
CA PHE A 151 -3.66 18.28 5.38
C PHE A 151 -3.15 17.80 4.03
N TYR A 152 -2.87 16.49 3.91
CA TYR A 152 -2.35 15.89 2.68
C TYR A 152 -3.30 16.11 1.50
N ALA A 153 -4.58 15.74 1.68
CA ALA A 153 -5.56 15.87 0.60
C ALA A 153 -5.87 17.33 0.26
N VAL A 154 -5.99 18.21 1.27
CA VAL A 154 -6.20 19.66 1.09
C VAL A 154 -5.04 20.29 0.32
N SER A 155 -3.79 20.03 0.75
CA SER A 155 -2.59 20.60 0.14
C SER A 155 -2.43 20.16 -1.32
N GLU A 156 -2.65 18.88 -1.62
CA GLU A 156 -2.51 18.35 -2.97
C GLU A 156 -3.65 18.77 -3.91
N LEU A 157 -4.89 18.80 -3.43
CA LEU A 157 -6.02 19.29 -4.23
C LEU A 157 -5.90 20.80 -4.52
N ALA A 158 -5.47 21.60 -3.54
CA ALA A 158 -5.21 23.02 -3.74
C ALA A 158 -4.10 23.26 -4.79
N LYS A 159 -3.02 22.48 -4.78
CA LYS A 159 -1.98 22.51 -5.82
C LYS A 159 -2.54 22.20 -7.20
N HIS A 160 -3.40 21.19 -7.30
CA HIS A 160 -4.02 20.82 -8.56
C HIS A 160 -4.93 21.94 -9.09
N LEU A 161 -5.79 22.50 -8.23
CA LEU A 161 -6.68 23.59 -8.59
C LEU A 161 -5.89 24.84 -9.05
N GLU A 162 -4.81 25.18 -8.37
CA GLU A 162 -3.95 26.31 -8.71
C GLU A 162 -3.21 26.12 -10.06
N HIS A 163 -2.56 24.97 -10.25
CA HIS A 163 -1.61 24.80 -11.37
C HIS A 163 -2.24 24.22 -12.63
N ARG A 164 -3.26 23.36 -12.50
CA ARG A 164 -3.89 22.65 -13.62
C ARG A 164 -5.23 23.27 -13.98
N ALA A 165 -6.15 23.36 -13.02
CA ALA A 165 -7.49 23.89 -13.27
C ALA A 165 -7.53 25.43 -13.37
N ARG A 166 -6.52 26.11 -12.81
CA ARG A 166 -6.47 27.58 -12.63
C ARG A 166 -7.73 28.12 -11.92
N ASP A 167 -8.36 27.30 -11.09
CA ASP A 167 -9.53 27.66 -10.28
C ASP A 167 -9.05 28.13 -8.91
N TYR A 168 -8.55 29.37 -8.89
CA TYR A 168 -7.95 29.95 -7.70
C TYR A 168 -8.99 30.16 -6.59
N ALA A 169 -10.23 30.49 -6.94
CA ALA A 169 -11.31 30.70 -5.99
C ALA A 169 -11.63 29.41 -5.21
N ARG A 170 -11.77 28.28 -5.90
CA ARG A 170 -11.98 26.99 -5.21
C ARG A 170 -10.76 26.56 -4.40
N ALA A 171 -9.55 26.82 -4.89
CA ALA A 171 -8.33 26.52 -4.12
C ALA A 171 -8.27 27.32 -2.80
N MET A 172 -8.67 28.60 -2.85
CA MET A 172 -8.73 29.50 -1.69
C MET A 172 -9.78 29.02 -0.69
N ALA A 173 -11.01 28.81 -1.13
CA ALA A 173 -12.11 28.35 -0.27
C ALA A 173 -11.80 27.02 0.41
N LEU A 174 -11.14 26.09 -0.29
CA LEU A 174 -10.69 24.82 0.27
C LEU A 174 -9.71 25.01 1.43
N ILE A 175 -8.71 25.88 1.26
CA ILE A 175 -7.69 26.15 2.28
C ILE A 175 -8.32 26.88 3.48
N GLU A 176 -9.16 27.87 3.24
CA GLU A 176 -9.86 28.63 4.29
C GLU A 176 -10.74 27.71 5.14
N THR A 177 -11.52 26.83 4.50
CA THR A 177 -12.36 25.85 5.19
C THR A 177 -11.53 24.92 6.07
N ALA A 178 -10.37 24.48 5.60
CA ALA A 178 -9.48 23.61 6.35
C ALA A 178 -8.84 24.32 7.56
N LEU A 179 -8.51 25.62 7.43
CA LEU A 179 -7.88 26.42 8.49
C LEU A 179 -8.88 26.98 9.52
N ALA A 180 -10.12 27.27 9.12
CA ALA A 180 -11.11 27.94 9.97
C ALA A 180 -11.70 27.06 11.09
N GLY A 181 -11.60 25.73 10.98
CA GLY A 181 -12.06 24.81 12.02
C GLY A 181 -10.95 24.33 12.96
N GLY A 182 -11.34 23.62 14.03
CA GLY A 182 -10.40 22.86 14.87
C GLY A 182 -9.68 21.79 14.05
N ASN A 183 -8.51 22.12 13.52
CA ASN A 183 -7.61 21.24 12.79
C ASN A 183 -6.48 20.77 13.71
N LEU A 184 -5.88 19.64 13.34
CA LEU A 184 -4.69 19.07 14.01
C LEU A 184 -3.42 19.38 13.22
N PHE A 185 -3.41 20.46 12.44
CA PHE A 185 -2.26 20.81 11.62
C PHE A 185 -1.11 21.28 12.49
N SER A 186 0.10 20.88 12.14
CA SER A 186 1.29 21.48 12.73
C SER A 186 1.42 22.95 12.32
N GLU A 187 2.24 23.72 13.05
CA GLU A 187 2.49 25.11 12.69
C GLU A 187 3.12 25.24 11.29
N GLU A 188 3.99 24.30 10.90
CA GLU A 188 4.57 24.24 9.55
C GLU A 188 3.51 24.01 8.47
N GLU A 189 2.53 23.14 8.73
CA GLU A 189 1.43 22.84 7.82
C GLU A 189 0.51 24.06 7.65
N LYS A 190 0.17 24.74 8.75
CA LYS A 190 -0.59 25.99 8.72
C LYS A 190 0.15 27.08 7.95
N ASP A 191 1.45 27.23 8.19
CA ASP A 191 2.31 28.17 7.47
C ASP A 191 2.35 27.90 5.97
N SER A 192 2.49 26.63 5.59
CA SER A 192 2.51 26.19 4.19
C SER A 192 1.20 26.54 3.47
N LEU A 193 0.06 26.26 4.11
CA LEU A 193 -1.25 26.63 3.59
C LEU A 193 -1.46 28.15 3.57
N GLY A 194 -1.03 28.87 4.61
CA GLY A 194 -1.14 30.33 4.71
C GLY A 194 -0.33 31.07 3.65
N ARG A 195 0.91 30.64 3.36
CA ARG A 195 1.72 31.19 2.27
C ARG A 195 1.07 30.96 0.91
N ARG A 196 0.45 29.79 0.71
CA ARG A 196 -0.32 29.49 -0.52
C ARG A 196 -1.56 30.35 -0.64
N LEU A 197 -2.31 30.52 0.45
CA LEU A 197 -3.50 31.36 0.50
C LEU A 197 -3.17 32.79 0.09
N LYS A 198 -2.14 33.41 0.70
CA LYS A 198 -1.66 34.76 0.34
C LYS A 198 -1.35 34.91 -1.16
N ARG A 199 -0.67 33.91 -1.73
CA ARG A 199 -0.34 33.90 -3.17
C ARG A 199 -1.58 33.79 -4.05
N LEU A 200 -2.57 32.98 -3.66
CA LEU A 200 -3.82 32.83 -4.40
C LEU A 200 -4.66 34.11 -4.37
N THR A 201 -4.76 34.76 -3.21
CA THR A 201 -5.48 36.05 -3.06
C THR A 201 -4.90 37.11 -3.99
N ALA A 202 -3.57 37.24 -4.05
CA ALA A 202 -2.90 38.19 -4.93
C ALA A 202 -3.19 37.93 -6.42
N ARG A 203 -3.37 36.66 -6.82
CA ARG A 203 -3.70 36.28 -8.22
C ARG A 203 -5.16 36.47 -8.60
N ILE A 204 -6.07 36.49 -7.64
CA ILE A 204 -7.50 36.76 -7.89
C ILE A 204 -7.74 38.28 -8.01
N GLN A 205 -6.95 39.07 -7.29
CA GLN A 205 -7.02 40.54 -7.30
C GLN A 205 -6.28 41.19 -8.48
N SER A 206 -5.43 40.45 -9.20
CA SER A 206 -4.71 40.88 -10.40
C SER A 206 -5.45 40.49 -11.68
#